data_AF-A0A2G5UE84-F1
#
_entry.id   AF-A0A2G5UE84-F1
#
_cell.length_a   1.000
_cell.length_b   1.000
_cell.length_c   1.000
_cell.angle_alpha   90.00
_cell.angle_beta   90.00
_cell.angle_gamma   90.00
#
_symmetry.space_group_name_H-M   'P 1'
#
loop_
_entity.id
_entity.type
_entity.pdbx_description
1 polymer ?
#
loop_
_entity_poly.entity_id
_entity_poly.type
_entity_poly.pdbx_seq_one_letter_code
_entity_poly.pdbx_strand_id
1 'polypeptide(L)'
;MINGKSFDSNKRDSERYNGTKAKSRGGMPEMFQRLSREFNLQPVQKTKRERVTVEPEDLQAMISEWTDKKVKTEVAEESEEGPSQKRKKKFNTSGAKKVSRREELLSEIKEDGGASRICSKMLEMISNTCKFQPNGAISGFFQLLVNELSIIRSVFVEKSRCDEFNELLKKLREEEDFEPFAEVLAEEKSCNPISSSEVSTSEISSFDAAEFWEEE
;
A
#
# COMPACT_ATOMS: atom_id res chain seq x y z
N MET A 1 -50.49 -27.51 -61.07
CA MET A 1 -51.46 -26.62 -60.41
C MET A 1 -50.76 -25.82 -59.33
N ILE A 2 -51.22 -24.59 -59.16
CA ILE A 2 -50.62 -23.46 -58.48
C ILE A 2 -50.97 -23.44 -56.97
N ASN A 3 -50.05 -22.92 -56.17
CA ASN A 3 -50.19 -22.25 -54.86
C ASN A 3 -50.72 -23.01 -53.62
N GLY A 4 -49.95 -22.84 -52.53
CA GLY A 4 -50.45 -21.91 -51.51
C GLY A 4 -50.05 -22.18 -50.06
N LYS A 5 -49.34 -21.18 -49.50
CA LYS A 5 -49.34 -20.72 -48.10
C LYS A 5 -48.42 -21.50 -47.14
N SER A 6 -47.26 -20.95 -46.81
CA SER A 6 -47.00 -19.85 -45.86
C SER A 6 -46.74 -20.43 -44.47
N PHE A 7 -45.45 -20.45 -44.13
CA PHE A 7 -44.90 -20.78 -42.82
C PHE A 7 -45.41 -19.77 -41.79
N ASP A 8 -46.09 -20.27 -40.76
CA ASP A 8 -46.34 -19.55 -39.53
C ASP A 8 -45.89 -20.46 -38.37
N SER A 9 -44.63 -20.29 -37.98
CA SER A 9 -43.99 -21.00 -36.87
C SER A 9 -43.78 -20.02 -35.73
N ASN A 10 -44.86 -19.63 -35.06
CA ASN A 10 -44.80 -18.73 -33.91
C ASN A 10 -45.50 -19.36 -32.71
N LYS A 11 -44.79 -20.20 -31.95
CA LYS A 11 -44.94 -20.36 -30.49
C LYS A 11 -44.05 -21.49 -29.96
N ARG A 12 -43.48 -21.21 -28.77
CA ARG A 12 -42.47 -21.95 -27.99
C ARG A 12 -41.07 -21.46 -28.40
N ASP A 13 -40.34 -20.72 -27.55
CA ASP A 13 -40.09 -21.01 -26.15
C ASP A 13 -40.18 -19.79 -25.23
N SER A 14 -40.78 -20.06 -24.07
CA SER A 14 -40.89 -19.12 -22.95
C SER A 14 -39.61 -19.18 -22.12
N GLU A 15 -39.12 -17.98 -21.84
CA GLU A 15 -38.21 -17.57 -20.78
C GLU A 15 -37.95 -18.62 -19.67
N ARG A 16 -36.73 -19.16 -19.65
CA ARG A 16 -36.05 -19.58 -18.42
C ARG A 16 -34.64 -18.98 -18.38
N TYR A 17 -34.57 -17.71 -18.06
CA TYR A 17 -33.37 -17.15 -17.44
C TYR A 17 -33.34 -17.60 -15.97
N ASN A 18 -32.81 -18.79 -15.72
CA ASN A 18 -32.31 -19.15 -14.40
C ASN A 18 -31.04 -18.35 -14.18
N GLY A 19 -31.17 -17.19 -13.52
CA GLY A 19 -30.05 -16.45 -12.96
C GLY A 19 -29.35 -17.28 -11.89
N THR A 20 -28.39 -18.10 -12.30
CA THR A 20 -27.36 -18.63 -11.41
C THR A 20 -26.45 -17.47 -11.00
N LYS A 21 -26.87 -16.75 -9.95
CA LYS A 21 -25.94 -15.95 -9.15
C LYS A 21 -24.95 -16.90 -8.48
N ALA A 22 -23.88 -17.22 -9.20
CA ALA A 22 -22.68 -17.77 -8.62
C ALA A 22 -22.21 -16.78 -7.55
N LYS A 23 -22.43 -17.13 -6.28
CA LYS A 23 -21.75 -16.49 -5.16
C LYS A 23 -20.27 -16.78 -5.35
N SER A 24 -19.53 -15.85 -5.93
CA SER A 24 -18.07 -15.84 -5.82
C SER A 24 -17.75 -15.69 -4.34
N ARG A 25 -17.49 -16.82 -3.66
CA ARG A 25 -16.64 -16.85 -2.48
C ARG A 25 -15.23 -16.48 -2.95
N GLY A 26 -15.02 -15.21 -3.26
CA GLY A 26 -13.68 -14.63 -3.19
C GLY A 26 -13.35 -14.54 -1.71
N GLY A 27 -12.37 -15.30 -1.24
CA GLY A 27 -11.86 -15.17 0.10
C GLY A 27 -11.41 -13.73 0.30
N MET A 28 -12.14 -12.99 1.14
CA MET A 28 -11.74 -11.66 1.55
C MET A 28 -10.34 -11.79 2.19
N PRO A 29 -9.32 -11.01 1.77
CA PRO A 29 -7.96 -11.15 2.28
C PRO A 29 -7.96 -11.14 3.80
N GLU A 30 -7.17 -11.99 4.44
CA GLU A 30 -7.19 -12.18 5.90
C GLU A 30 -7.04 -10.85 6.67
N MET A 31 -6.30 -9.91 6.09
CA MET A 31 -6.16 -8.54 6.57
C MET A 31 -7.50 -7.80 6.69
N PHE A 32 -8.37 -7.89 5.67
CA PHE A 32 -9.69 -7.27 5.70
C PHE A 32 -10.63 -7.90 6.73
N GLN A 33 -10.51 -9.22 6.97
CA GLN A 33 -11.28 -9.87 8.04
C GLN A 33 -10.81 -9.46 9.43
N ARG A 34 -9.50 -9.27 9.61
CA ARG A 34 -8.94 -8.75 10.88
C ARG A 34 -9.39 -7.33 11.14
N LEU A 35 -9.26 -6.43 10.16
CA LEU A 35 -9.74 -5.05 10.27
C LEU A 35 -11.25 -4.98 10.52
N SER A 36 -12.04 -5.83 9.86
CA SER A 36 -13.50 -5.86 10.08
C SER A 36 -13.87 -6.26 11.51
N ARG A 37 -13.12 -7.19 12.12
CA ARG A 37 -13.34 -7.63 13.52
C ARG A 37 -12.82 -6.62 14.53
N GLU A 38 -11.71 -5.96 14.23
CA GLU A 38 -11.03 -5.03 15.14
C GLU A 38 -11.76 -3.69 15.25
N PHE A 39 -12.42 -3.25 14.18
CA PHE A 39 -13.16 -1.99 14.11
C PHE A 39 -14.69 -2.17 14.18
N ASN A 40 -15.20 -3.38 14.48
CA ASN A 40 -16.65 -3.68 14.48
C ASN A 40 -17.38 -3.22 13.20
N LEU A 41 -16.72 -3.33 12.05
CA LEU A 41 -17.28 -2.89 10.78
C LEU A 41 -18.35 -3.90 10.37
N GLN A 42 -19.61 -3.62 10.73
CA GLN A 42 -20.73 -4.40 10.24
C GLN A 42 -20.77 -4.29 8.70
N PRO A 43 -21.10 -5.38 7.98
CA PRO A 43 -21.28 -5.31 6.54
C PRO A 43 -22.31 -4.24 6.21
N VAL A 44 -21.92 -3.23 5.45
CA VAL A 44 -22.83 -2.17 5.01
C VAL A 44 -23.89 -2.81 4.13
N GLN A 45 -25.05 -3.11 4.72
CA GLN A 45 -26.25 -3.35 3.94
C GLN A 45 -26.53 -2.04 3.20
N LYS A 46 -26.36 -2.06 1.88
CA LYS A 46 -26.65 -0.92 0.99
C LYS A 46 -28.11 -0.54 1.14
N THR A 47 -28.41 0.29 2.12
CA THR A 47 -29.66 1.03 2.23
C THR A 47 -29.44 2.36 1.52
N LYS A 48 -30.43 2.78 0.72
CA LYS A 48 -30.39 3.97 -0.15
C LYS A 48 -30.41 5.30 0.64
N ARG A 49 -29.59 5.46 1.68
CA ARG A 49 -29.56 6.70 2.47
C ARG A 49 -28.13 7.22 2.60
N GLU A 50 -27.99 8.43 2.06
CA GLU A 50 -26.97 9.46 2.31
C GLU A 50 -25.51 9.00 2.33
N ARG A 51 -24.75 9.41 1.30
CA ARG A 51 -23.29 9.32 1.35
C ARG A 51 -22.85 10.18 2.53
N VAL A 52 -22.32 9.56 3.58
CA VAL A 52 -21.54 10.27 4.58
C VAL A 52 -20.26 10.69 3.86
N THR A 53 -20.20 11.95 3.47
CA THR A 53 -18.95 12.58 3.05
C THR A 53 -18.10 12.68 4.31
N VAL A 54 -16.98 11.97 4.32
CA VAL A 54 -15.95 12.16 5.35
C VAL A 54 -15.08 13.28 4.80
N GLU A 55 -15.07 14.42 5.48
CA GLU A 55 -14.28 15.57 5.05
C GLU A 55 -12.79 15.28 5.32
N PRO A 56 -11.86 15.82 4.53
CA PRO A 56 -10.41 15.57 4.69
C PRO A 56 -9.89 15.83 6.11
N GLU A 57 -10.48 16.79 6.82
CA GLU A 57 -10.16 17.17 8.19
C GLU A 57 -10.46 16.05 9.20
N ASP A 58 -11.51 15.26 8.96
CA ASP A 58 -11.88 14.12 9.82
C ASP A 58 -10.83 13.00 9.70
N LEU A 59 -10.32 12.76 8.49
CA LEU A 59 -9.22 11.82 8.26
C LEU A 59 -7.92 12.33 8.90
N GLN A 60 -7.63 13.62 8.79
CA GLN A 60 -6.44 14.22 9.39
C GLN A 60 -6.49 14.19 10.92
N ALA A 61 -7.67 14.38 11.52
CA ALA A 61 -7.89 14.22 12.95
C ALA A 61 -7.67 12.76 13.41
N MET A 62 -8.17 11.78 12.63
CA MET A 62 -7.96 10.36 12.91
C MET A 62 -6.48 9.96 12.82
N ILE A 63 -5.76 10.47 11.82
CA ILE A 63 -4.32 10.24 11.67
C ILE A 63 -3.55 10.87 12.84
N SER A 64 -3.89 12.10 13.23
CA SER A 64 -3.26 12.80 14.36
C SER A 64 -3.47 12.03 15.67
N GLU A 65 -4.69 11.56 15.95
CA GLU A 65 -4.99 10.76 17.14
C GLU A 65 -4.23 9.42 17.16
N TRP A 66 -4.01 8.81 15.99
CA TRP A 66 -3.24 7.57 15.87
C TRP A 66 -1.74 7.79 16.10
N THR A 67 -1.21 8.91 15.62
CA THR A 67 0.20 9.30 15.76
C THR A 67 0.53 9.60 17.22
N ASP A 68 -0.35 10.34 17.92
CA ASP A 68 -0.23 10.63 19.35
C ASP A 68 -0.31 9.38 20.24
N LYS A 69 -1.12 8.38 19.83
CA LYS A 69 -1.19 7.08 20.53
C LYS A 69 0.09 6.27 20.39
N LYS A 70 0.80 6.36 19.25
CA LYS A 70 2.10 5.70 19.09
C LYS A 70 3.19 6.36 19.94
N VAL A 71 3.25 7.70 19.97
CA VAL A 71 4.22 8.44 20.79
C VAL A 71 4.04 8.16 22.29
N LYS A 72 2.79 8.09 22.79
CA LYS A 72 2.53 7.75 24.20
C LYS A 72 2.89 6.32 24.60
N THR A 73 3.01 5.41 23.63
CA THR A 73 3.38 4.02 23.91
C THR A 73 4.90 3.85 24.05
N GLU A 74 5.70 4.74 23.46
CA GLU A 74 7.17 4.68 23.53
C GLU A 74 7.76 5.37 24.78
N VAL A 75 7.02 6.28 25.43
CA VAL A 75 7.52 7.04 26.60
C VAL A 75 7.26 6.32 27.94
N ALA A 76 6.49 5.23 27.96
CA ALA A 76 6.08 4.58 29.21
C ALA A 76 6.96 3.38 29.67
N GLU A 77 8.00 3.00 28.92
CA GLU A 77 8.84 1.83 29.27
C GLU A 77 10.13 2.15 30.06
N GLU A 78 10.39 3.42 30.42
CA GLU A 78 11.48 3.78 31.34
C GLU A 78 10.95 4.49 32.61
N SER A 79 10.38 3.72 33.55
CA SER A 79 10.43 4.09 34.98
C SER A 79 10.14 2.90 35.89
N GLU A 80 11.03 2.78 36.87
CA GLU A 80 11.24 1.75 37.88
C GLU A 80 10.04 1.38 38.81
N GLU A 81 10.13 0.14 39.32
CA GLU A 81 9.70 -0.42 40.61
C GLU A 81 8.40 0.03 41.33
N GLY A 82 7.52 -0.95 41.62
CA GLY A 82 6.68 -0.94 42.84
C GLY A 82 5.25 -1.45 42.67
N PRO A 83 4.71 -2.32 43.57
CA PRO A 83 3.68 -3.30 43.21
C PRO A 83 2.24 -2.85 43.50
N SER A 84 1.30 -3.18 42.63
CA SER A 84 -0.09 -3.40 43.05
C SER A 84 -0.87 -4.31 42.11
N GLN A 85 -1.40 -5.36 42.72
CA GLN A 85 -2.15 -6.44 42.11
C GLN A 85 -3.46 -5.96 41.48
N LYS A 86 -3.59 -6.11 40.16
CA LYS A 86 -4.86 -6.50 39.54
C LYS A 86 -4.57 -7.65 38.59
N ARG A 87 -5.12 -8.83 38.90
CA ARG A 87 -5.09 -10.02 38.04
C ARG A 87 -5.71 -9.69 36.68
N LYS A 88 -4.89 -9.19 35.74
CA LYS A 88 -5.20 -9.23 34.31
C LYS A 88 -4.89 -10.63 33.83
N LYS A 89 -5.93 -11.31 33.37
CA LYS A 89 -5.89 -12.57 32.62
C LYS A 89 -4.71 -12.52 31.65
N LYS A 90 -3.67 -13.34 31.89
CA LYS A 90 -2.56 -13.53 30.95
C LYS A 90 -3.16 -14.08 29.67
N PHE A 91 -3.39 -13.19 28.70
CA PHE A 91 -3.52 -13.60 27.32
C PHE A 91 -2.13 -14.07 26.92
N ASN A 92 -1.95 -15.39 26.85
CA ASN A 92 -0.79 -15.97 26.20
C ASN A 92 -0.89 -15.61 24.72
N THR A 93 -0.49 -14.41 24.33
CA THR A 93 -0.03 -14.16 22.97
C THR A 93 1.31 -14.88 22.88
N SER A 94 1.28 -16.02 22.22
CA SER A 94 2.44 -16.71 21.66
C SER A 94 3.55 -15.71 21.32
N GLY A 95 4.76 -15.95 21.82
CA GLY A 95 5.96 -15.13 21.62
C GLY A 95 6.45 -15.11 20.18
N ALA A 96 5.61 -14.65 19.24
CA ALA A 96 6.06 -14.20 17.95
C ALA A 96 6.73 -12.84 18.20
N LYS A 97 8.06 -12.82 18.14
CA LYS A 97 8.85 -11.59 18.11
C LYS A 97 8.26 -10.70 17.01
N LYS A 98 7.84 -9.47 17.34
CA LYS A 98 7.43 -8.50 16.30
C LYS A 98 8.66 -8.27 15.43
N VAL A 99 8.59 -8.75 14.20
CA VAL A 99 9.64 -8.55 13.19
C VAL A 99 9.55 -7.10 12.73
N SER A 100 10.67 -6.40 12.67
CA SER A 100 10.72 -5.03 12.17
C SER A 100 10.49 -4.99 10.65
N ARG A 101 9.98 -3.86 10.12
CA ARG A 101 9.75 -3.72 8.68
C ARG A 101 11.01 -3.99 7.84
N ARG A 102 12.16 -3.58 8.34
CA ARG A 102 13.47 -3.86 7.75
C ARG A 102 13.79 -5.36 7.70
N GLU A 103 13.53 -6.10 8.77
CA GLU A 103 13.74 -7.56 8.83
C GLU A 103 12.79 -8.32 7.89
N GLU A 104 11.56 -7.84 7.71
CA GLU A 104 10.63 -8.37 6.70
C GLU A 104 11.20 -8.20 5.29
N LEU A 105 11.62 -6.99 4.94
CA LEU A 105 12.23 -6.67 3.63
C LEU A 105 13.50 -7.48 3.38
N LEU A 106 14.34 -7.67 4.40
CA LEU A 106 15.54 -8.50 4.32
C LEU A 106 15.25 -9.99 4.08
N SER A 107 14.06 -10.45 4.46
CA SER A 107 13.61 -11.82 4.21
C SER A 107 13.04 -11.91 2.80
N GLU A 108 12.17 -10.98 2.42
CA GLU A 108 11.51 -10.92 1.11
C GLU A 108 12.52 -10.76 -0.04
N ILE A 109 13.53 -9.90 0.10
CA ILE A 109 14.54 -9.64 -0.95
C ILE A 109 15.43 -10.84 -1.25
N LYS A 110 15.54 -11.81 -0.33
CA LYS A 110 16.33 -13.03 -0.53
C LYS A 110 15.57 -14.10 -1.32
N GLU A 111 14.26 -13.97 -1.41
CA GLU A 111 13.44 -14.88 -2.20
C GLU A 111 13.66 -14.63 -3.70
N ASP A 112 13.43 -15.66 -4.51
CA ASP A 112 13.48 -15.52 -5.97
C ASP A 112 12.45 -14.47 -6.44
N GLY A 113 12.90 -13.48 -7.21
CA GLY A 113 12.09 -12.32 -7.62
C GLY A 113 11.70 -11.36 -6.49
N GLY A 114 12.30 -11.46 -5.31
CA GLY A 114 11.95 -10.67 -4.13
C GLY A 114 12.12 -9.15 -4.33
N ALA A 115 13.25 -8.73 -4.90
CA ALA A 115 13.50 -7.31 -5.20
C ALA A 115 12.41 -6.72 -6.12
N SER A 116 12.06 -7.43 -7.21
CA SER A 116 11.01 -7.00 -8.14
C SER A 116 9.63 -6.95 -7.50
N ARG A 117 9.31 -7.88 -6.57
CA ARG A 117 8.05 -7.85 -5.80
C ARG A 117 7.97 -6.63 -4.89
N ILE A 118 9.05 -6.32 -4.18
CA ILE A 118 9.12 -5.14 -3.30
C ILE A 118 8.91 -3.87 -4.12
N CYS A 119 9.61 -3.71 -5.25
CA CYS A 119 9.44 -2.54 -6.13
C CYS A 119 8.02 -2.45 -6.69
N SER A 120 7.44 -3.56 -7.16
CA SER A 120 6.06 -3.60 -7.67
C SER A 120 5.04 -3.19 -6.60
N LYS A 121 5.22 -3.66 -5.37
CA LYS A 121 4.35 -3.30 -4.23
C LYS A 121 4.48 -1.81 -3.89
N MET A 122 5.70 -1.27 -3.95
CA MET A 122 5.92 0.16 -3.73
C MET A 122 5.22 1.00 -4.79
N LEU A 123 5.37 0.65 -6.08
CA LEU A 123 4.65 1.30 -7.18
C LEU A 123 3.13 1.22 -7.02
N GLU A 124 2.59 0.08 -6.60
CA GLU A 124 1.16 -0.08 -6.34
C GLU A 124 0.68 0.86 -5.22
N MET A 125 1.43 0.95 -4.13
CA MET A 125 1.11 1.86 -3.01
C MET A 125 1.15 3.33 -3.43
N ILE A 126 2.16 3.72 -4.21
CA ILE A 126 2.29 5.08 -4.74
C ILE A 126 1.16 5.38 -5.72
N SER A 127 0.92 4.51 -6.71
CA SER A 127 -0.17 4.66 -7.69
C SER A 127 -1.52 4.87 -7.02
N ASN A 128 -1.82 4.07 -6.00
CA ASN A 128 -3.05 4.22 -5.23
C ASN A 128 -3.11 5.57 -4.52
N THR A 129 -2.01 6.03 -3.93
CA THR A 129 -1.97 7.31 -3.22
C THR A 129 -2.13 8.50 -4.17
N CYS A 130 -1.43 8.52 -5.31
CA CYS A 130 -1.55 9.57 -6.32
C CYS A 130 -2.98 9.69 -6.86
N LYS A 131 -3.70 8.58 -7.05
CA LYS A 131 -5.11 8.57 -7.46
C LYS A 131 -6.05 9.27 -6.46
N PHE A 132 -5.73 9.24 -5.18
CA PHE A 132 -6.56 9.86 -4.13
C PHE A 132 -6.05 11.23 -3.67
N GLN A 133 -4.83 11.60 -4.02
CA GLN A 133 -4.15 12.84 -3.59
C GLN A 133 -3.51 13.54 -4.81
N PRO A 134 -4.31 14.10 -5.74
CA PRO A 134 -3.79 14.66 -6.99
C PRO A 134 -3.02 15.99 -6.82
N ASN A 135 -3.15 16.65 -5.66
CA ASN A 135 -2.63 18.02 -5.50
C ASN A 135 -1.22 18.10 -4.91
N GLY A 136 -0.49 16.99 -4.76
CA GLY A 136 0.93 16.96 -4.37
C GLY A 136 1.27 17.51 -2.97
N ALA A 137 0.35 18.24 -2.32
CA ALA A 137 0.53 18.79 -0.99
C ALA A 137 0.92 17.64 -0.07
N ILE A 138 2.00 17.85 0.70
CA ILE A 138 2.64 16.91 1.62
C ILE A 138 1.57 16.30 2.53
N SER A 139 0.88 15.29 2.01
CA SER A 139 -0.11 14.54 2.73
C SER A 139 0.69 13.61 3.63
N GLY A 140 0.21 13.37 4.85
CA GLY A 140 0.87 12.41 5.73
C GLY A 140 1.09 11.05 5.05
N PHE A 141 0.31 10.72 4.01
CA PHE A 141 0.51 9.52 3.19
C PHE A 141 1.78 9.57 2.33
N PHE A 142 2.10 10.69 1.67
CA PHE A 142 3.34 10.80 0.91
C PHE A 142 4.56 10.71 1.83
N GLN A 143 4.52 11.32 3.03
CA GLN A 143 5.60 11.15 3.99
C GLN A 143 5.80 9.69 4.42
N LEU A 144 4.70 8.95 4.62
CA LEU A 144 4.77 7.51 4.92
C LEU A 144 5.41 6.72 3.77
N LEU A 145 5.12 7.09 2.52
CA LEU A 145 5.72 6.47 1.34
C LEU A 145 7.20 6.82 1.20
N VAL A 146 7.61 8.07 1.45
CA VAL A 146 9.03 8.45 1.48
C VAL A 146 9.78 7.61 2.52
N ASN A 147 9.22 7.49 3.73
CA ASN A 147 9.82 6.71 4.81
C ASN A 147 9.97 5.23 4.42
N GLU A 148 8.94 4.64 3.84
CA GLU A 148 8.99 3.26 3.35
C GLU A 148 10.04 3.11 2.23
N LEU A 149 10.10 4.05 1.28
CA LEU A 149 11.07 4.06 0.19
C LEU A 149 12.50 4.14 0.71
N SER A 150 12.75 4.95 1.73
CA SER A 150 14.06 5.08 2.39
C SER A 150 14.49 3.78 3.07
N ILE A 151 13.56 3.08 3.75
CA ILE A 151 13.84 1.76 4.33
C ILE A 151 14.15 0.75 3.21
N ILE A 152 13.36 0.73 2.13
CA ILE A 152 13.58 -0.13 0.97
C ILE A 152 14.97 0.14 0.37
N ARG A 153 15.32 1.40 0.10
CA ARG A 153 16.64 1.82 -0.41
C ARG A 153 17.76 1.25 0.45
N SER A 154 17.67 1.41 1.77
CA SER A 154 18.69 0.94 2.71
C SER A 154 18.92 -0.57 2.60
N VAL A 155 17.85 -1.35 2.40
CA VAL A 155 17.93 -2.81 2.22
C VAL A 155 18.53 -3.17 0.86
N PHE A 156 18.17 -2.43 -0.20
CA PHE A 156 18.67 -2.69 -1.55
C PHE A 156 20.16 -2.35 -1.67
N VAL A 157 20.64 -1.28 -1.01
CA VAL A 157 22.07 -0.99 -0.85
C VAL A 157 22.78 -2.15 -0.14
N GLU A 158 22.26 -2.60 1.02
CA GLU A 158 22.89 -3.69 1.79
C GLU A 158 22.96 -5.02 1.01
N LYS A 159 22.01 -5.25 0.11
CA LYS A 159 21.93 -6.48 -0.69
C LYS A 159 22.49 -6.33 -2.10
N SER A 160 23.08 -5.18 -2.42
CA SER A 160 23.65 -4.89 -3.74
C SER A 160 22.63 -5.13 -4.88
N ARG A 161 21.36 -4.79 -4.64
CA ARG A 161 20.27 -4.84 -5.63
C ARG A 161 20.02 -3.45 -6.20
N CYS A 162 21.04 -2.81 -6.76
CA CYS A 162 20.93 -1.42 -7.24
C CYS A 162 20.00 -1.30 -8.44
N ASP A 163 20.02 -2.26 -9.35
CA ASP A 163 19.33 -2.15 -10.65
C ASP A 163 17.81 -2.03 -10.48
N GLU A 164 17.19 -2.88 -9.66
CA GLU A 164 15.74 -2.83 -9.47
C GLU A 164 15.27 -1.59 -8.71
N PHE A 165 16.10 -1.04 -7.82
CA PHE A 165 15.78 0.20 -7.11
C PHE A 165 15.92 1.40 -8.04
N ASN A 166 16.97 1.43 -8.84
CA ASN A 166 17.21 2.53 -9.78
C ASN A 166 16.12 2.55 -10.87
N GLU A 167 15.70 1.39 -11.36
CA GLU A 167 14.55 1.26 -12.27
C GLU A 167 13.23 1.68 -11.61
N LEU A 168 13.04 1.41 -10.31
CA LEU A 168 11.90 1.93 -9.55
C LEU A 168 11.88 3.47 -9.58
N LEU A 169 12.99 4.13 -9.23
CA LEU A 169 13.05 5.60 -9.22
C LEU A 169 12.88 6.19 -10.63
N LYS A 170 13.44 5.55 -11.65
CA LYS A 170 13.27 5.95 -13.04
C LYS A 170 11.80 5.98 -13.44
N LYS A 171 11.03 4.92 -13.11
CA LYS A 171 9.58 4.90 -13.36
C LYS A 171 8.83 6.00 -12.62
N LEU A 172 9.20 6.25 -11.37
CA LEU A 172 8.58 7.34 -10.59
C LEU A 172 8.82 8.70 -11.23
N ARG A 173 9.99 8.93 -11.84
CA ARG A 173 10.31 10.17 -12.56
C ARG A 173 9.64 10.28 -13.93
N GLU A 174 9.55 9.18 -14.67
CA GLU A 174 9.14 9.19 -16.09
C GLU A 174 7.63 9.00 -16.34
N GLU A 175 6.91 8.31 -15.45
CA GLU A 175 5.49 8.02 -15.65
C GLU A 175 4.58 9.06 -14.99
N GLU A 176 3.67 9.67 -15.78
CA GLU A 176 2.72 10.70 -15.34
C GLU A 176 1.84 10.26 -14.15
N ASP A 177 1.54 8.97 -14.05
CA ASP A 177 0.75 8.38 -12.94
C ASP A 177 1.40 8.60 -11.56
N PHE A 178 2.69 8.93 -11.51
CA PHE A 178 3.47 9.15 -10.29
C PHE A 178 3.91 10.60 -10.08
N GLU A 179 3.57 11.52 -10.98
CA GLU A 179 3.98 12.94 -10.93
C GLU A 179 3.79 13.58 -9.54
N PRO A 180 2.63 13.43 -8.86
CA PRO A 180 2.45 14.03 -7.53
C PRO A 180 3.42 13.53 -6.45
N PHE A 181 3.92 12.30 -6.57
CA PHE A 181 4.91 11.75 -5.64
C PHE A 181 6.34 12.07 -6.08
N ALA A 182 6.59 12.15 -7.38
CA ALA A 182 7.87 12.57 -7.93
C ALA A 182 8.23 14.01 -7.50
N GLU A 183 7.25 14.92 -7.52
CA GLU A 183 7.40 16.29 -7.02
C GLU A 183 7.84 16.31 -5.54
N VAL A 184 7.22 15.49 -4.69
CA VAL A 184 7.60 15.37 -3.26
C VAL A 184 9.04 14.87 -3.11
N LEU A 185 9.45 13.86 -3.90
CA LEU A 185 10.81 13.34 -3.87
C LEU A 185 11.83 14.38 -4.35
N ALA A 186 11.49 15.17 -5.36
CA ALA A 186 12.33 16.23 -5.89
C ALA A 186 12.50 17.41 -4.91
N GLU A 187 11.43 17.79 -4.21
CA GLU A 187 11.48 18.84 -3.18
C GLU A 187 12.29 18.40 -1.96
N GLU A 188 12.04 17.20 -1.43
CA GLU A 188 12.72 16.72 -0.22
C GLU A 188 14.16 16.28 -0.49
N LYS A 189 14.48 15.88 -1.73
CA LYS A 189 15.76 15.26 -2.14
C LYS A 189 16.18 14.12 -1.18
N SER A 190 15.19 13.44 -0.61
CA SER A 190 15.35 12.49 0.50
C SER A 190 15.68 11.08 0.02
N CYS A 191 15.51 10.80 -1.28
CA CYS A 191 15.75 9.49 -1.86
C CYS A 191 16.24 9.57 -3.30
N ASN A 192 17.54 9.31 -3.49
CA ASN A 192 18.22 9.31 -4.79
C ASN A 192 18.56 7.90 -5.27
N PRO A 193 18.89 7.71 -6.55
CA PRO A 193 19.40 6.44 -7.05
C PRO A 193 20.61 5.94 -6.25
N ILE A 194 20.80 4.63 -6.24
CA ILE A 194 21.96 3.99 -5.61
C ILE A 194 23.13 4.14 -6.58
N SER A 195 24.14 4.89 -6.17
CA SER A 195 25.32 5.18 -7.00
C SER A 195 26.41 4.11 -6.90
N SER A 196 27.36 4.16 -7.82
CA SER A 196 28.59 3.34 -7.80
C SER A 196 29.46 3.56 -6.56
N SER A 197 29.29 4.68 -5.85
CA SER A 197 29.95 4.93 -4.56
C SER A 197 29.34 4.16 -3.39
N GLU A 198 28.08 3.75 -3.50
CA GLU A 198 27.38 2.97 -2.47
C GLU A 198 27.37 1.48 -2.80
N VAL A 199 27.18 1.14 -4.08
CA VAL A 199 27.19 -0.24 -4.58
C VAL A 199 28.03 -0.27 -5.85
N SER A 200 29.16 -0.97 -5.82
CA SER A 200 30.15 -0.97 -6.91
C SER A 200 29.65 -1.52 -8.25
N THR A 201 28.55 -2.29 -8.24
CA THR A 201 27.91 -2.82 -9.45
C THR A 201 26.92 -1.84 -10.09
N SER A 202 26.61 -0.73 -9.43
CA SER A 202 25.72 0.28 -9.98
C SER A 202 26.37 1.01 -11.15
N GLU A 203 25.61 1.19 -12.22
CA GLU A 203 26.02 1.96 -13.41
C GLU A 203 25.86 3.48 -13.22
N ILE A 204 25.15 3.92 -12.16
CA ILE A 204 24.87 5.33 -11.91
C ILE A 204 26.04 5.97 -11.17
N SER A 205 26.57 7.08 -11.68
CA SER A 205 27.63 7.82 -10.99
C SER A 205 27.09 8.56 -9.76
N SER A 206 27.95 8.90 -8.80
CA SER A 206 27.54 9.72 -7.65
C SER A 206 27.03 11.10 -8.06
N PHE A 207 27.50 11.61 -9.20
CA PHE A 207 27.05 12.88 -9.77
C PHE A 207 25.62 12.75 -10.33
N ASP A 208 25.39 11.76 -11.20
CA ASP A 208 24.07 11.52 -11.79
C ASP A 208 23.01 11.21 -10.73
N ALA A 209 23.38 10.47 -9.68
CA ALA A 209 22.48 10.21 -8.55
C ALA A 209 22.11 11.49 -7.78
N ALA A 210 23.01 12.46 -7.68
CA ALA A 210 22.77 13.72 -6.98
C ALA A 210 21.89 14.68 -7.80
N GLU A 211 22.05 14.69 -9.13
CA GLU A 211 21.27 15.54 -10.04
C GLU A 211 19.98 14.87 -10.54
N PHE A 212 19.67 13.65 -10.08
CA PHE A 212 18.58 12.84 -10.63
C PHE A 212 17.21 13.51 -10.61
N TRP A 213 16.93 14.37 -9.62
CA TRP A 213 15.66 15.08 -9.48
C TRP A 213 15.69 16.53 -9.95
N GLU A 214 16.83 17.03 -10.41
CA GLU A 214 16.90 18.38 -10.96
C GLU A 214 16.20 18.42 -12.33
N GLU A 215 15.50 19.51 -12.61
CA GLU A 215 14.92 19.77 -13.93
C GLU A 215 16.05 19.97 -14.96
N GLU A 216 15.89 19.39 -16.16
CA GLU A 216 16.82 19.59 -17.30
C GLU A 216 16.67 20.97 -17.98
#